data_AF-A0A427UD76-F1
#
_entry.id   AF-A0A427UD76-F1
#
_cell.length_a   1.000
_cell.length_b   1.000
_cell.length_c   1.000
_cell.angle_alpha   90.00
_cell.angle_beta   90.00
_cell.angle_gamma   90.00
#
_symmetry.space_group_name_H-M   'P 1'
#
loop_
_entity.id
_entity.type
_entity.pdbx_description
1 polymer ?
#
loop_
_entity_poly.entity_id
_entity_poly.type
_entity_poly.pdbx_seq_one_letter_code
_entity_poly.pdbx_strand_id
1 'polypeptide(L)'
;MAGQPIYILADGSQVTRGRDAQSNNIMAGKAVANAVRTTLGPKGMDKMLVDSMGDVVITNDGATILKEMDIEHPTAKMIVEVAKTQDDEVGDGNRNYRQRCRISQGNACRAYR
;
A
#
# COMPACT_ATOMS: atom_id res chain seq x y z
N MET A 1 -49.34 -17.96 -7.85
CA MET A 1 -48.41 -16.93 -8.37
C MET A 1 -47.00 -17.35 -7.96
N ALA A 2 -46.25 -17.96 -8.87
CA ALA A 2 -44.88 -18.40 -8.59
C ALA A 2 -43.96 -17.17 -8.58
N GLY A 3 -43.32 -16.88 -7.45
CA GLY A 3 -42.37 -15.78 -7.34
C GLY A 3 -41.19 -16.02 -8.27
N GLN A 4 -40.92 -15.06 -9.15
CA GLN A 4 -39.72 -15.09 -9.99
C GLN A 4 -38.48 -15.20 -9.10
N PRO A 5 -37.51 -16.08 -9.41
CA PRO A 5 -36.26 -16.15 -8.67
C PRO A 5 -35.48 -14.84 -8.85
N ILE A 6 -35.22 -14.15 -7.74
CA ILE A 6 -34.35 -12.97 -7.70
C ILE A 6 -32.91 -13.46 -7.70
N TYR A 7 -32.19 -13.17 -8.77
CA TYR A 7 -30.73 -13.34 -8.80
C TYR A 7 -30.10 -12.18 -8.00
N ILE A 8 -29.57 -12.48 -6.82
CA ILE A 8 -28.89 -11.52 -5.93
C ILE A 8 -27.53 -11.08 -6.51
N LEU A 9 -27.03 -11.80 -7.50
CA LEU A 9 -25.71 -11.62 -8.09
C LEU A 9 -25.84 -11.51 -9.62
N ALA A 10 -25.10 -10.56 -10.21
CA ALA A 10 -25.00 -10.42 -11.65
C ALA A 10 -24.33 -11.65 -12.28
N ASP A 11 -24.77 -12.03 -13.48
CA ASP A 11 -24.20 -13.15 -14.23
C ASP A 11 -22.72 -12.85 -14.52
N GLY A 12 -21.82 -13.66 -13.94
CA GLY A 12 -20.36 -13.46 -13.97
C GLY A 12 -19.69 -13.07 -12.65
N SER A 13 -20.43 -12.86 -11.55
CA SER A 13 -19.80 -12.56 -10.25
C SER A 13 -19.15 -13.82 -9.64
N GLN A 14 -17.84 -13.78 -9.40
CA GLN A 14 -17.15 -14.83 -8.66
C GLN A 14 -17.30 -14.59 -7.16
N VAL A 15 -17.89 -15.57 -6.46
CA VAL A 15 -18.05 -15.52 -5.00
C VAL A 15 -17.24 -16.62 -4.37
N THR A 16 -16.09 -16.24 -3.82
CA THR A 16 -15.24 -17.14 -3.03
C THR A 16 -15.63 -17.00 -1.56
N ARG A 17 -15.86 -18.12 -0.84
CA ARG A 17 -16.30 -18.10 0.57
C ARG A 17 -15.39 -18.93 1.46
N GLY A 18 -15.36 -18.57 2.75
CA GLY A 18 -14.69 -19.37 3.79
C GLY A 18 -13.17 -19.38 3.65
N ARG A 19 -12.57 -20.58 3.78
CA ARG A 19 -11.12 -20.77 3.81
C ARG A 19 -10.42 -20.42 2.49
N ASP A 20 -11.07 -20.65 1.37
CA ASP A 20 -10.46 -20.40 0.05
C ASP A 20 -10.30 -18.89 -0.19
N ALA A 21 -11.29 -18.09 0.20
CA ALA A 21 -11.19 -16.63 0.15
C ALA A 21 -10.07 -16.11 1.07
N GLN A 22 -9.95 -16.66 2.27
CA GLN A 22 -8.88 -16.29 3.20
C GLN A 22 -7.50 -16.67 2.65
N SER A 23 -7.36 -17.88 2.08
CA SER A 23 -6.11 -18.35 1.49
C SER A 23 -5.67 -17.45 0.33
N ASN A 24 -6.59 -17.09 -0.56
CA ASN A 24 -6.32 -16.20 -1.70
C ASN A 24 -5.89 -14.80 -1.22
N ASN A 25 -6.58 -14.24 -0.23
CA ASN A 25 -6.23 -12.95 0.37
C ASN A 25 -4.81 -12.99 0.97
N ILE A 26 -4.46 -14.05 1.70
CA ILE A 26 -3.14 -14.24 2.30
C ILE A 26 -2.07 -14.41 1.22
N MET A 27 -2.36 -15.18 0.16
CA MET A 27 -1.43 -15.41 -0.94
C MET A 27 -1.11 -14.09 -1.66
N ALA A 28 -2.12 -13.27 -1.94
CA ALA A 28 -1.95 -11.95 -2.54
C ALA A 28 -1.08 -11.04 -1.66
N GLY A 29 -1.35 -10.97 -0.35
CA GLY A 29 -0.54 -10.18 0.57
C GLY A 29 0.91 -10.68 0.68
N LYS A 30 1.12 -12.00 0.67
CA LYS A 30 2.47 -12.61 0.68
C LYS A 30 3.25 -12.28 -0.60
N ALA A 31 2.59 -12.26 -1.76
CA ALA A 31 3.23 -11.92 -3.02
C ALA A 31 3.77 -10.48 -2.98
N VAL A 32 2.96 -9.52 -2.53
CA VAL A 32 3.36 -8.12 -2.35
C VAL A 32 4.51 -8.00 -1.33
N ALA A 33 4.39 -8.66 -0.18
CA ALA A 33 5.41 -8.63 0.85
C ALA A 33 6.76 -9.18 0.35
N ASN A 34 6.75 -10.26 -0.43
CA ASN A 34 7.96 -10.84 -0.99
C ASN A 34 8.66 -9.92 -2.02
N ALA A 35 7.88 -9.12 -2.78
CA ALA A 35 8.43 -8.18 -3.74
C ALA A 35 9.26 -7.07 -3.05
N VAL A 36 8.76 -6.55 -1.93
CA VAL A 36 9.40 -5.45 -1.19
C VAL A 36 10.44 -5.95 -0.18
N ARG A 37 10.30 -7.16 0.35
CA ARG A 37 11.19 -7.69 1.42
C ARG A 37 12.67 -7.58 1.09
N THR A 38 13.04 -7.79 -0.17
CA THR A 38 14.46 -7.78 -0.58
C THR A 38 15.08 -6.39 -0.66
N THR A 39 14.29 -5.33 -0.57
CA THR A 39 14.79 -3.94 -0.60
C THR A 39 15.09 -3.44 0.82
N LEU A 40 14.65 -4.16 1.86
CA LEU A 40 14.89 -3.75 3.23
C LEU A 40 16.34 -3.98 3.66
N GLY A 41 16.97 -2.93 4.19
CA GLY A 41 18.28 -2.97 4.86
C GLY A 41 19.43 -2.34 4.07
N PRO A 42 20.62 -2.20 4.67
CA PRO A 42 21.77 -1.51 4.06
C PRO A 42 22.40 -2.24 2.85
N LYS A 43 21.98 -3.49 2.61
CA LYS A 43 22.29 -4.29 1.41
C LYS A 43 21.02 -4.68 0.65
N GLY A 44 19.96 -3.86 0.77
CA GLY A 44 18.74 -4.03 0.01
C GLY A 44 19.03 -4.05 -1.48
N MET A 45 18.36 -4.93 -2.22
CA MET A 45 18.49 -5.00 -3.67
C MET A 45 17.59 -3.95 -4.33
N ASP A 46 18.15 -3.17 -5.25
CA ASP A 46 17.36 -2.27 -6.07
C ASP A 46 16.44 -3.07 -7.01
N LYS A 47 15.25 -2.54 -7.23
CA LYS A 47 14.29 -3.07 -8.19
C LYS A 47 14.28 -2.21 -9.43
N MET A 48 14.43 -2.86 -10.58
CA MET A 48 14.18 -2.26 -11.87
C MET A 48 12.74 -2.55 -12.25
N LEU A 49 11.93 -1.49 -12.29
CA LEU A 49 10.54 -1.51 -12.71
C LEU A 49 10.50 -0.99 -14.13
N VAL A 50 9.75 -1.70 -14.99
CA VAL A 50 9.59 -1.33 -16.40
C VAL A 50 8.10 -1.20 -16.65
N ASP A 51 7.68 0.01 -17.03
CA ASP A 51 6.29 0.24 -17.41
C ASP A 51 6.01 -0.28 -18.83
N SER A 52 4.73 -0.45 -19.15
CA SER A 52 4.23 -0.84 -20.47
C SER A 52 4.66 0.12 -21.59
N MET A 53 4.94 1.38 -21.26
CA MET A 53 5.47 2.38 -22.21
C MET A 53 6.99 2.34 -22.37
N GLY A 54 7.69 1.49 -21.62
CA GLY A 54 9.15 1.33 -21.66
C GLY A 54 9.93 2.27 -20.75
N ASP A 55 9.25 3.03 -19.89
CA ASP A 55 9.90 3.82 -18.84
C ASP A 55 10.48 2.89 -17.78
N VAL A 56 11.75 3.15 -17.43
CA VAL A 56 12.50 2.32 -16.48
C VAL A 56 12.78 3.11 -15.21
N VAL A 57 12.25 2.63 -14.09
CA VAL A 57 12.48 3.21 -12.76
C VAL A 57 13.28 2.21 -11.94
N ILE A 58 14.48 2.60 -11.52
CA ILE A 58 15.30 1.81 -10.60
C ILE A 58 15.17 2.43 -9.21
N THR A 59 14.63 1.67 -8.25
CA THR A 59 14.45 2.15 -6.89
C THR A 59 14.55 1.04 -5.85
N ASN A 60 14.98 1.41 -4.66
CA ASN A 60 15.00 0.58 -3.46
C ASN A 60 13.82 0.88 -2.53
N ASP A 61 13.18 2.04 -2.72
CA ASP A 61 12.11 2.47 -1.85
C ASP A 61 10.85 1.62 -2.05
N GLY A 62 10.43 0.96 -0.97
CA GLY A 62 9.24 0.12 -0.96
C GLY A 62 7.97 0.87 -1.30
N ALA A 63 7.84 2.14 -0.90
CA ALA A 63 6.64 2.91 -1.19
C ALA A 63 6.53 3.23 -2.69
N THR A 64 7.64 3.60 -3.33
CA THR A 64 7.72 3.81 -4.78
C THR A 64 7.47 2.51 -5.55
N ILE A 65 8.05 1.38 -5.13
CA ILE A 65 7.80 0.08 -5.76
C ILE A 65 6.31 -0.28 -5.73
N LEU A 66 5.65 -0.09 -4.59
CA LEU A 66 4.22 -0.38 -4.44
C LEU A 66 3.31 0.59 -5.21
N LYS A 67 3.79 1.80 -5.55
CA LYS A 67 3.07 2.78 -6.38
C LYS A 67 3.07 2.38 -7.86
N GLU A 68 4.19 1.85 -8.35
CA GLU A 68 4.37 1.45 -9.75
C GLU A 68 3.87 0.03 -10.06
N MET A 69 3.65 -0.81 -9.04
CA MET A 69 3.11 -2.16 -9.23
C MET A 69 1.61 -2.14 -9.54
N ASP A 70 1.20 -2.78 -10.63
CA ASP A 70 -0.22 -3.03 -10.93
C ASP A 70 -0.75 -4.22 -10.10
N ILE A 71 -1.82 -3.97 -9.32
CA ILE A 71 -2.38 -4.92 -8.37
C ILE A 71 -3.89 -5.04 -8.59
N GLU A 72 -4.31 -6.18 -9.12
CA GLU A 72 -5.72 -6.50 -9.34
C GLU A 72 -6.45 -6.93 -8.05
N HIS A 73 -5.73 -7.60 -7.13
CA HIS A 73 -6.36 -8.23 -5.97
C HIS A 73 -6.76 -7.17 -4.91
N PRO A 74 -8.04 -7.11 -4.47
CA PRO A 74 -8.53 -6.04 -3.60
C PRO A 74 -7.82 -5.99 -2.24
N THR A 75 -7.52 -7.14 -1.63
CA THR A 75 -6.75 -7.18 -0.37
C THR A 75 -5.34 -6.61 -0.52
N ALA A 76 -4.66 -6.88 -1.63
CA ALA A 76 -3.32 -6.38 -1.87
C ALA A 76 -3.34 -4.86 -2.11
N LYS A 77 -4.37 -4.35 -2.81
CA LYS A 77 -4.59 -2.90 -2.96
C LYS A 77 -4.78 -2.19 -1.63
N MET A 78 -5.56 -2.76 -0.70
CA MET A 78 -5.70 -2.20 0.65
C MET A 78 -4.37 -2.12 1.40
N ILE A 79 -3.51 -3.13 1.27
CA ILE A 79 -2.18 -3.14 1.92
C ILE A 79 -1.31 -2.01 1.34
N VAL A 80 -1.35 -1.78 0.03
CA VAL A 80 -0.60 -0.71 -0.61
C VAL A 80 -1.08 0.67 -0.16
N GLU A 81 -2.38 0.90 -0.06
CA GLU A 81 -2.92 2.18 0.42
C GLU A 81 -2.53 2.47 1.87
N VAL A 82 -2.50 1.45 2.73
CA VAL A 82 -1.97 1.59 4.10
C VAL A 82 -0.48 1.90 4.09
N ALA A 83 0.31 1.22 3.24
CA ALA A 83 1.75 1.47 3.13
C ALA A 83 2.05 2.89 2.62
N LYS A 84 1.27 3.40 1.64
CA LYS A 84 1.37 4.79 1.16
C LYS A 84 1.06 5.78 2.28
N THR A 85 -0.04 5.57 2.99
CA THR A 85 -0.42 6.44 4.12
C THR A 85 0.66 6.43 5.20
N GLN A 86 1.27 5.27 5.45
CA GLN A 86 2.35 5.15 6.42
C GLN A 86 3.63 5.88 5.97
N ASP A 87 3.97 5.81 4.69
CA ASP A 87 5.08 6.58 4.11
C ASP A 87 4.81 8.09 4.16
N ASP A 88 3.59 8.52 3.86
CA ASP A 88 3.20 9.93 3.91
C ASP A 88 3.24 10.52 5.34
N GLU A 89 2.85 9.73 6.34
CA GLU A 89 2.81 10.16 7.75
C GLU A 89 4.15 9.99 8.48
N VAL A 90 4.90 8.92 8.21
CA VAL A 90 6.13 8.55 8.94
C VAL A 90 7.40 8.98 8.19
N GLY A 91 7.34 9.09 6.86
CA GLY A 91 8.36 9.56 5.92
C GLY A 91 9.80 9.45 6.41
N ASP A 92 10.51 8.39 5.98
CA ASP A 92 11.92 8.08 6.24
C ASP A 92 12.62 9.04 7.21
N GLY A 93 12.59 8.70 8.51
CA GLY A 93 13.64 8.91 9.52
C GLY A 93 14.20 10.31 9.82
N ASN A 94 14.13 11.28 8.91
CA ASN A 94 14.86 12.54 8.96
C ASN A 94 13.95 13.77 8.85
N ARG A 95 12.63 13.59 8.91
CA ARG A 95 11.67 14.71 9.00
C ARG A 95 10.85 14.73 10.30
N ASN A 96 11.40 14.19 11.39
CA ASN A 96 10.85 14.26 12.75
C ASN A 96 10.80 15.67 13.39
N TYR A 97 10.74 16.75 12.60
CA TYR A 97 10.49 18.09 13.12
C TYR A 97 9.57 18.88 12.19
N ARG A 98 8.34 18.40 11.99
CA ARG A 98 7.23 19.34 11.72
C ARG A 98 6.72 19.88 13.05
N GLN A 99 7.44 20.88 13.53
CA GLN A 99 6.95 21.82 14.54
C GLN A 99 5.63 22.41 14.02
N ARG A 100 4.51 21.85 14.46
CA ARG A 100 3.20 22.49 14.33
C ARG A 100 3.20 23.68 15.29
N CYS A 101 3.87 24.76 14.89
CA CYS A 101 3.65 26.07 15.45
C CYS A 101 2.29 26.54 14.95
N ARG A 102 1.21 26.13 15.63
CA ARG A 102 -0.08 26.83 15.48
C ARG A 102 0.15 28.24 15.99
N ILE A 103 0.28 29.19 15.07
CA ILE A 103 0.16 30.61 15.35
C ILE A 103 -1.31 30.86 15.68
N SER A 104 -1.75 30.50 16.88
CA SER A 104 -2.93 31.07 17.50
C SER A 104 -2.52 31.52 18.89
N GLN A 105 -2.01 32.74 18.92
CA GLN A 105 -1.95 33.66 20.06
C GLN A 105 -1.40 33.13 21.39
N GLY A 106 -0.26 33.68 21.80
CA GLY A 106 0.14 33.75 23.20
C GLY A 106 1.16 32.70 23.63
N ASN A 107 2.43 33.13 23.58
CA ASN A 107 3.55 32.68 24.40
C ASN A 107 4.09 31.23 24.27
N ALA A 108 5.43 31.17 24.15
CA ALA A 108 6.32 30.03 24.38
C ALA A 108 6.66 29.12 23.20
N CYS A 109 7.30 29.69 22.17
CA CYS A 109 8.41 28.99 21.50
C CYS A 109 9.62 29.01 22.46
N ARG A 110 9.69 28.05 23.39
CA ARG A 110 10.98 27.67 24.00
C ARG A 110 11.57 26.55 23.16
N ALA A 111 12.49 26.92 22.27
CA ALA A 111 13.40 25.98 21.65
C ALA A 111 14.14 25.23 22.76
N TYR A 112 14.02 23.90 22.77
CA TYR A 112 14.83 23.05 23.64
C TYR A 112 16.26 23.01 23.08
N ARG A 113 17.21 23.23 23.98
CA ARG A 113 18.64 22.97 23.83
C ARG A 113 18.90 21.48 23.69
#